data_AF-A0A371YTJ2-F1
#
_entry.id   AF-A0A371YTJ2-F1
#
_cell.length_a   1.000
_cell.length_b   1.000
_cell.length_c   1.000
_cell.angle_alpha   90.00
_cell.angle_beta   90.00
_cell.angle_gamma   90.00
#
_symmetry.space_group_name_H-M   'P 1'
#
loop_
_entity.id
_entity.type
_entity.pdbx_description
1 polymer ?
#
loop_
_entity_poly.entity_id
_entity_poly.type
_entity_poly.pdbx_seq_one_letter_code
_entity_poly.pdbx_strand_id
1 'polypeptide(L)'
;MMPYQTQIQRIKTKLIAAQHADPDLEVFGADAHQYQLNAPIPMQKIIDFEQQHGIQLPIEYKLFLTEIGHAGESFSNSAAGPFYGIYPFGEQYQLFSNDFDQALLTNPTLLTPDTPHEIWQAQIQELYAENLSDYEYEQQEAKIFGGLFVIGSQGCGYSHALILNGIYTGKVVNISIDHDKPKFSDEAHFLDWYERWLDEVIDGNLQNTHAWFGYQMGGTESDLMQRYKNTQDHQLKYQILEGLNFKKSLTQDTLQQLLAYCPDENNENQIMILSLVSKHDAQRAVPYLEELLKTQLNTAVKLIHWYIEEDLPHWISRIYEYLPHVQDEETFRFACYILQKDEQQQFQQLKPFVQHPDFEIRKSTFYTFSFLNDKKPYETEFLHGLDSNEPSLLIQVLQAMQGLKTRAILKKLQALVVKFPYQDIEPDENGLRYYSADTDDLVYISSNISNVLKEYNLNHDSIQHINPETFEFNP
;
A
#
# COMPACT_ATOMS: atom_id res chain seq x y z
N MET A 1 -38.32 -23.81 4.47
CA MET A 1 -37.13 -24.43 5.10
C MET A 1 -35.97 -23.55 4.68
N MET A 2 -35.39 -22.77 5.60
CA MET A 2 -34.69 -21.53 5.24
C MET A 2 -33.39 -21.79 4.46
N PRO A 3 -33.16 -21.12 3.30
CA PRO A 3 -32.01 -21.39 2.43
C PRO A 3 -30.65 -21.16 3.10
N TYR A 4 -30.60 -20.45 4.23
CA TYR A 4 -29.37 -20.08 4.92
C TYR A 4 -28.92 -21.06 6.03
N GLN A 5 -29.74 -22.04 6.44
CA GLN A 5 -29.38 -22.92 7.57
C GLN A 5 -28.06 -23.66 7.33
N THR A 6 -27.86 -24.19 6.13
CA THR A 6 -26.61 -24.87 5.76
C THR A 6 -25.42 -23.90 5.79
N GLN A 7 -25.60 -22.67 5.29
CA GLN A 7 -24.55 -21.64 5.30
C GLN A 7 -24.15 -21.24 6.73
N ILE A 8 -25.13 -21.03 7.61
CA ILE A 8 -24.88 -20.70 9.03
C ILE A 8 -24.05 -21.79 9.70
N GLN A 9 -24.35 -23.08 9.45
CA GLN A 9 -23.55 -24.17 10.01
C GLN A 9 -22.14 -24.22 9.42
N ARG A 10 -21.98 -23.91 8.13
CA ARG A 10 -20.65 -23.78 7.51
C ARG A 10 -19.85 -22.65 8.15
N ILE A 11 -20.44 -21.47 8.33
CA ILE A 11 -19.77 -20.32 8.97
C ILE A 11 -19.29 -20.68 10.38
N LYS A 12 -20.15 -21.32 11.20
CA LYS A 12 -19.75 -21.79 12.54
C LYS A 12 -18.58 -22.75 12.50
N THR A 13 -18.57 -23.67 11.53
CA THR A 13 -17.46 -24.61 11.33
C THR A 13 -16.19 -23.90 10.86
N LYS A 14 -16.34 -22.93 9.96
CA LYS A 14 -15.25 -22.12 9.40
C LYS A 14 -14.61 -21.20 10.44
N LEU A 15 -15.35 -20.66 11.40
CA LEU A 15 -14.77 -19.91 12.53
C LEU A 15 -13.76 -20.76 13.32
N ILE A 16 -14.11 -22.02 13.59
CA ILE A 16 -13.21 -22.98 14.24
C ILE A 16 -12.02 -23.31 13.32
N ALA A 17 -12.26 -23.49 12.02
CA ALA A 17 -11.20 -23.77 11.06
C ALA A 17 -10.22 -22.59 10.90
N ALA A 18 -10.73 -21.35 10.88
CA ALA A 18 -9.95 -20.13 10.80
C ALA A 18 -9.01 -20.00 12.00
N GLN A 19 -9.51 -20.27 13.21
CA GLN A 19 -8.68 -20.30 14.43
C GLN A 19 -7.54 -21.33 14.35
N HIS A 20 -7.75 -22.47 13.69
CA HIS A 20 -6.69 -23.46 13.49
C HIS A 20 -5.74 -23.10 12.35
N ALA A 21 -6.22 -22.38 11.33
CA ALA A 21 -5.43 -21.97 10.17
C ALA A 21 -4.52 -20.77 10.48
N ASP A 22 -4.88 -19.96 11.48
CA ASP A 22 -4.10 -18.82 11.97
C ASP A 22 -3.76 -18.98 13.46
N PRO A 23 -2.89 -19.95 13.84
CA PRO A 23 -2.55 -20.22 15.24
C PRO A 23 -1.76 -19.09 15.89
N ASP A 24 -1.03 -18.31 15.10
CA ASP A 24 -0.19 -17.19 15.55
C ASP A 24 -0.92 -15.83 15.48
N LEU A 25 -2.20 -15.84 15.05
CA LEU A 25 -3.07 -14.65 14.95
C LEU A 25 -2.46 -13.55 14.05
N GLU A 26 -1.89 -13.94 12.92
CA GLU A 26 -1.24 -13.05 11.95
C GLU A 26 -2.23 -12.25 11.10
N VAL A 27 -3.48 -12.74 10.94
CA VAL A 27 -4.51 -11.99 10.23
C VAL A 27 -4.82 -10.71 11.00
N PHE A 28 -4.84 -9.58 10.30
CA PHE A 28 -5.10 -8.28 10.93
C PHE A 28 -6.42 -8.28 11.74
N GLY A 29 -6.30 -7.98 13.05
CA GLY A 29 -7.38 -7.97 14.02
C GLY A 29 -7.62 -9.30 14.76
N ALA A 30 -7.04 -10.40 14.29
CA ALA A 30 -7.21 -11.72 14.89
C ALA A 30 -6.56 -11.82 16.28
N ASP A 31 -5.50 -11.07 16.54
CA ASP A 31 -4.87 -10.94 17.86
C ASP A 31 -5.83 -10.43 18.94
N ALA A 32 -6.78 -9.57 18.55
CA ALA A 32 -7.83 -9.04 19.40
C ALA A 32 -9.06 -9.96 19.48
N HIS A 33 -9.67 -10.31 18.35
CA HIS A 33 -10.95 -11.03 18.36
C HIS A 33 -10.81 -12.56 18.47
N GLN A 34 -9.64 -13.13 18.16
CA GLN A 34 -9.32 -14.56 18.28
C GLN A 34 -10.34 -15.52 17.63
N TYR A 35 -10.97 -15.07 16.54
CA TYR A 35 -12.12 -15.72 15.89
C TYR A 35 -13.34 -16.02 16.78
N GLN A 36 -13.51 -15.28 17.88
CA GLN A 36 -14.61 -15.44 18.83
C GLN A 36 -15.69 -14.36 18.69
N LEU A 37 -16.92 -14.73 19.04
CA LEU A 37 -18.09 -13.87 19.08
C LEU A 37 -18.88 -14.17 20.36
N ASN A 38 -19.59 -13.19 20.91
CA ASN A 38 -20.53 -13.46 22.00
C ASN A 38 -21.79 -14.18 21.48
N ALA A 39 -22.57 -14.72 22.42
CA ALA A 39 -23.75 -15.51 22.13
C ALA A 39 -24.81 -14.72 21.34
N PRO A 40 -25.57 -15.37 20.43
CA PRO A 40 -26.59 -14.69 19.63
C PRO A 40 -27.66 -13.96 20.45
N ILE A 41 -28.25 -12.92 19.86
CA ILE A 41 -29.35 -12.16 20.49
C ILE A 41 -30.73 -12.70 20.12
N PRO A 42 -31.75 -12.47 20.97
CA PRO A 42 -33.14 -12.79 20.61
C PRO A 42 -33.63 -11.95 19.43
N MET A 43 -34.37 -12.57 18.50
CA MET A 43 -35.02 -11.89 17.38
C MET A 43 -35.88 -10.69 17.81
N GLN A 44 -36.47 -10.72 19.00
CA GLN A 44 -37.26 -9.61 19.53
C GLN A 44 -36.44 -8.31 19.63
N LYS A 45 -35.16 -8.36 20.02
CA LYS A 45 -34.30 -7.17 20.09
C LYS A 45 -34.12 -6.52 18.71
N ILE A 46 -34.05 -7.34 17.67
CA ILE A 46 -33.91 -6.87 16.29
C ILE A 46 -35.21 -6.21 15.82
N ILE A 47 -36.35 -6.84 16.10
CA ILE A 47 -37.67 -6.31 15.76
C ILE A 47 -37.89 -4.96 16.46
N ASP A 48 -37.53 -4.85 17.74
CA ASP A 48 -37.67 -3.61 18.51
C ASP A 48 -36.80 -2.48 17.90
N PHE A 49 -35.58 -2.79 17.48
CA PHE A 49 -34.68 -1.85 16.80
C PHE A 49 -35.23 -1.42 15.43
N GLU A 50 -35.68 -2.37 14.60
CA GLU A 50 -36.31 -2.08 13.30
C GLU A 50 -37.54 -1.17 13.47
N GLN A 51 -38.36 -1.40 14.49
CA GLN A 51 -39.54 -0.56 14.81
C GLN A 51 -39.15 0.83 15.30
N GLN A 52 -38.17 0.91 16.20
CA GLN A 52 -37.68 2.18 16.74
C GLN A 52 -37.13 3.10 15.64
N HIS A 53 -36.39 2.53 14.69
CA HIS A 53 -35.73 3.29 13.62
C HIS A 53 -36.51 3.31 12.30
N GLY A 54 -37.64 2.60 12.20
CA GLY A 54 -38.45 2.57 10.97
C GLY A 54 -37.71 1.97 9.76
N ILE A 55 -36.82 1.01 10.00
CA ILE A 55 -36.00 0.34 8.97
C ILE A 55 -36.31 -1.15 8.88
N GLN A 56 -35.76 -1.81 7.86
CA GLN A 56 -35.71 -3.27 7.78
C GLN A 56 -34.25 -3.70 7.54
N LEU A 57 -33.72 -4.50 8.45
CA LEU A 57 -32.42 -5.12 8.28
C LEU A 57 -32.51 -6.29 7.30
N PRO A 58 -31.49 -6.49 6.44
CA PRO A 58 -31.37 -7.66 5.60
C PRO A 58 -31.46 -8.97 6.40
N ILE A 59 -32.17 -9.96 5.87
CA ILE A 59 -32.43 -11.22 6.58
C ILE A 59 -31.14 -11.95 6.95
N GLU A 60 -30.12 -11.86 6.11
CA GLU A 60 -28.81 -12.49 6.30
C GLU A 60 -28.07 -11.91 7.50
N TYR A 61 -28.13 -10.59 7.69
CA TYR A 61 -27.55 -9.94 8.88
C TYR A 61 -28.36 -10.29 10.14
N LYS A 62 -29.69 -10.33 10.05
CA LYS A 62 -30.54 -10.78 11.17
C LYS A 62 -30.22 -12.21 11.60
N LEU A 63 -30.00 -13.10 10.64
CA LEU A 63 -29.62 -14.48 10.92
C LEU A 63 -28.23 -14.60 11.52
N PHE A 64 -27.26 -13.78 11.09
CA PHE A 64 -25.95 -13.72 11.75
C PHE A 64 -26.09 -13.38 13.24
N LEU A 65 -26.83 -12.31 13.56
CA LEU A 65 -27.03 -11.84 14.92
C LEU A 65 -27.79 -12.85 15.81
N THR A 66 -28.74 -13.59 15.25
CA THR A 66 -29.65 -14.49 16.00
C THR A 66 -29.21 -15.94 16.04
N GLU A 67 -28.33 -16.35 15.12
CA GLU A 67 -27.90 -17.74 15.00
C GLU A 67 -26.39 -17.92 15.18
N ILE A 68 -25.55 -16.95 14.82
CA ILE A 68 -24.08 -17.06 14.87
C ILE A 68 -23.53 -16.37 16.10
N GLY A 69 -23.75 -15.05 16.24
CA GLY A 69 -23.28 -14.27 17.36
C GLY A 69 -23.33 -12.76 17.10
N HIS A 70 -23.00 -11.99 18.12
CA HIS A 70 -22.81 -10.54 18.04
C HIS A 70 -21.77 -10.11 19.08
N ALA A 71 -21.12 -8.96 18.90
CA ALA A 71 -20.10 -8.44 19.83
C ALA A 71 -18.97 -9.42 20.17
N GLY A 72 -17.97 -8.95 20.91
CA GLY A 72 -16.80 -9.72 21.32
C GLY A 72 -15.85 -8.86 22.14
N GLU A 73 -14.59 -9.27 22.20
CA GLU A 73 -13.53 -8.58 22.97
C GLU A 73 -12.58 -7.76 22.08
N SER A 74 -12.90 -7.62 20.80
CA SER A 74 -12.13 -6.79 19.87
C SER A 74 -12.33 -5.30 20.14
N PHE A 75 -11.67 -4.46 19.34
CA PHE A 75 -11.90 -3.02 19.28
C PHE A 75 -13.39 -2.66 19.29
N SER A 76 -13.78 -1.70 20.12
CA SER A 76 -15.19 -1.32 20.35
C SER A 76 -16.12 -2.48 20.72
N ASN A 77 -15.62 -3.49 21.43
CA ASN A 77 -16.34 -4.72 21.78
C ASN A 77 -16.84 -5.49 20.55
N SER A 78 -16.14 -5.39 19.42
CA SER A 78 -16.56 -6.03 18.18
C SER A 78 -16.41 -7.55 18.23
N ALA A 79 -17.29 -8.22 17.50
CA ALA A 79 -17.20 -9.64 17.22
C ALA A 79 -16.10 -9.94 16.20
N ALA A 80 -15.66 -11.19 16.12
CA ALA A 80 -14.76 -11.63 15.06
C ALA A 80 -15.28 -11.27 13.66
N GLY A 81 -14.41 -10.70 12.85
CA GLY A 81 -14.66 -10.24 11.50
C GLY A 81 -13.41 -9.60 10.91
N PRO A 82 -13.44 -9.17 9.64
CA PRO A 82 -12.30 -8.53 9.02
C PRO A 82 -11.92 -7.22 9.74
N PHE A 83 -10.64 -6.89 9.68
CA PHE A 83 -10.06 -5.71 10.33
C PHE A 83 -10.40 -5.65 11.83
N TYR A 84 -11.06 -4.59 12.31
CA TYR A 84 -11.36 -4.44 13.72
C TYR A 84 -12.56 -5.28 14.20
N GLY A 85 -13.18 -6.05 13.30
CA GLY A 85 -14.31 -6.91 13.60
C GLY A 85 -15.66 -6.31 13.25
N ILE A 86 -16.72 -7.01 13.65
CA ILE A 86 -18.11 -6.59 13.44
C ILE A 86 -18.66 -5.95 14.71
N TYR A 87 -19.11 -4.70 14.62
CA TYR A 87 -19.62 -3.94 15.76
C TYR A 87 -20.77 -4.65 16.49
N PRO A 88 -20.90 -4.45 17.81
CA PRO A 88 -22.07 -4.87 18.55
C PRO A 88 -23.37 -4.35 17.92
N PHE A 89 -24.38 -5.20 17.86
CA PHE A 89 -25.67 -4.79 17.32
C PHE A 89 -26.27 -3.60 18.09
N GLY A 90 -26.65 -2.56 17.35
CA GLY A 90 -27.23 -1.34 17.91
C GLY A 90 -26.19 -0.35 18.45
N GLU A 91 -24.90 -0.59 18.20
CA GLU A 91 -23.81 0.32 18.56
C GLU A 91 -23.06 0.75 17.29
N GLN A 92 -22.61 2.01 17.25
CA GLN A 92 -21.71 2.54 16.22
C GLN A 92 -22.16 2.30 14.77
N TYR A 93 -23.47 2.19 14.54
CA TYR A 93 -24.05 1.90 13.23
C TYR A 93 -24.23 3.14 12.33
N GLN A 94 -23.97 4.33 12.89
CA GLN A 94 -24.04 5.60 12.18
C GLN A 94 -22.72 5.90 11.50
N LEU A 95 -22.77 6.35 10.25
CA LEU A 95 -21.58 6.74 9.49
C LEU A 95 -21.07 8.12 9.92
N PHE A 96 -22.00 9.05 10.06
CA PHE A 96 -21.76 10.41 10.51
C PHE A 96 -22.62 10.65 11.75
N SER A 97 -22.14 11.50 12.66
CA SER A 97 -22.90 11.92 13.83
C SER A 97 -23.42 13.33 13.57
N ASN A 98 -24.62 13.45 13.01
CA ASN A 98 -25.18 14.74 12.60
C ASN A 98 -26.71 14.81 12.78
N ASP A 99 -27.31 15.96 12.48
CA ASP A 99 -28.75 16.18 12.68
C ASP A 99 -29.64 15.29 11.77
N PHE A 100 -29.04 14.56 10.82
CA PHE A 100 -29.69 13.70 9.84
C PHE A 100 -29.51 12.20 10.10
N ASP A 101 -29.08 11.79 11.29
CA ASP A 101 -28.91 10.38 11.70
C ASP A 101 -30.07 9.45 11.28
N GLN A 102 -31.31 9.91 11.47
CA GLN A 102 -32.50 9.13 11.09
C GLN A 102 -32.64 9.02 9.56
N ALA A 103 -32.36 10.11 8.83
CA ALA A 103 -32.44 10.14 7.38
C ALA A 103 -31.34 9.27 6.74
N LEU A 104 -30.13 9.26 7.33
CA LEU A 104 -29.02 8.37 6.95
C LEU A 104 -29.42 6.90 7.00
N LEU A 105 -30.33 6.50 7.90
CA LEU A 105 -30.82 5.11 7.97
C LEU A 105 -32.01 4.83 7.06
N THR A 106 -32.95 5.77 6.93
CA THR A 106 -34.22 5.52 6.23
C THR A 106 -34.22 5.87 4.75
N ASN A 107 -33.33 6.76 4.30
CA ASN A 107 -33.25 7.14 2.90
C ASN A 107 -32.78 5.95 2.04
N PRO A 108 -33.21 5.87 0.76
CA PRO A 108 -32.59 4.97 -0.19
C PRO A 108 -31.14 5.40 -0.46
N THR A 109 -30.25 4.43 -0.66
CA THR A 109 -28.88 4.74 -1.07
C THR A 109 -28.84 5.23 -2.52
N LEU A 110 -28.03 6.26 -2.78
CA LEU A 110 -27.68 6.68 -4.14
C LEU A 110 -26.40 6.02 -4.65
N LEU A 111 -25.73 5.24 -3.79
CA LEU A 111 -24.50 4.54 -4.15
C LEU A 111 -24.82 3.42 -5.14
N THR A 112 -23.99 3.31 -6.19
CA THR A 112 -24.05 2.20 -7.13
C THR A 112 -22.64 1.70 -7.44
N PRO A 113 -22.45 0.39 -7.68
CA PRO A 113 -21.14 -0.18 -7.99
C PRO A 113 -20.55 0.39 -9.29
N ASP A 114 -21.41 0.75 -10.25
CA ASP A 114 -21.04 1.17 -11.59
C ASP A 114 -20.91 2.69 -11.74
N THR A 115 -21.02 3.48 -10.66
CA THR A 115 -20.86 4.94 -10.73
C THR A 115 -19.45 5.28 -11.28
N PRO A 116 -19.32 5.96 -12.43
CA PRO A 116 -18.02 6.37 -12.97
C PRO A 116 -17.26 7.26 -11.99
N HIS A 117 -15.93 7.17 -11.98
CA HIS A 117 -15.11 7.93 -11.03
C HIS A 117 -15.30 9.44 -11.18
N GLU A 118 -15.45 9.94 -12.40
CA GLU A 118 -15.65 11.36 -12.70
C GLU A 118 -17.00 11.86 -12.17
N ILE A 119 -18.04 11.02 -12.22
CA ILE A 119 -19.36 11.35 -11.68
C ILE A 119 -19.31 11.38 -10.14
N TRP A 120 -18.63 10.40 -9.53
CA TRP A 120 -18.41 10.40 -8.08
C TRP A 120 -17.67 11.67 -7.63
N GLN A 121 -16.55 11.99 -8.28
CA GLN A 121 -15.75 13.18 -7.95
C GLN A 121 -16.55 14.47 -8.09
N ALA A 122 -17.36 14.61 -9.14
CA ALA A 122 -18.23 15.78 -9.30
C ALA A 122 -19.27 15.90 -8.17
N GLN A 123 -19.88 14.79 -7.76
CA GLN A 123 -20.83 14.77 -6.63
C GLN A 123 -20.18 15.17 -5.32
N ILE A 124 -18.97 14.68 -5.04
CA ILE A 124 -18.22 15.03 -3.83
C ILE A 124 -17.73 16.48 -3.87
N GLN A 125 -17.31 16.99 -5.04
CA GLN A 125 -16.93 18.39 -5.18
C GLN A 125 -18.09 19.34 -4.88
N GLU A 126 -19.32 18.96 -5.22
CA GLU A 126 -20.52 19.73 -4.87
C GLU A 126 -20.73 19.81 -3.35
N LEU A 127 -20.42 18.74 -2.59
CA LEU A 127 -20.47 18.76 -1.11
C LEU A 127 -19.50 19.79 -0.50
N TYR A 128 -18.36 20.05 -1.14
CA TYR A 128 -17.34 20.98 -0.66
C TYR A 128 -17.47 22.39 -1.23
N ALA A 129 -18.63 22.77 -1.78
CA ALA A 129 -18.84 24.12 -2.30
C ALA A 129 -18.73 25.18 -1.18
N GLU A 130 -17.94 26.24 -1.40
CA GLU A 130 -17.60 27.28 -0.40
C GLU A 130 -18.81 28.00 0.22
N ASN A 131 -19.99 27.94 -0.40
CA ASN A 131 -21.20 28.64 0.03
C ASN A 131 -22.23 27.75 0.73
N LEU A 132 -21.91 26.48 1.03
CA LEU A 132 -22.79 25.59 1.78
C LEU A 132 -22.75 25.92 3.27
N SER A 133 -23.92 26.02 3.89
CA SER A 133 -24.02 25.98 5.35
C SER A 133 -23.80 24.56 5.87
N ASP A 134 -23.38 24.42 7.13
CA ASP A 134 -23.20 23.10 7.79
C ASP A 134 -24.45 22.22 7.66
N TYR A 135 -25.64 22.81 7.84
CA TYR A 135 -26.91 22.10 7.68
C TYR A 135 -27.15 21.59 6.23
N GLU A 136 -26.79 22.39 5.22
CA GLU A 136 -26.93 21.98 3.81
C GLU A 136 -25.90 20.92 3.43
N TYR A 137 -24.67 21.04 3.96
CA TYR A 137 -23.64 20.02 3.83
C TYR A 137 -24.13 18.68 4.39
N GLU A 138 -24.56 18.65 5.66
CA GLU A 138 -25.04 17.43 6.33
C GLU A 138 -26.27 16.84 5.62
N GLN A 139 -27.16 17.70 5.11
CA GLN A 139 -28.33 17.25 4.34
C GLN A 139 -27.92 16.55 3.03
N GLN A 140 -26.94 17.09 2.30
CA GLN A 140 -26.47 16.50 1.06
C GLN A 140 -25.68 15.22 1.30
N GLU A 141 -24.85 15.20 2.35
CA GLU A 141 -24.13 14.02 2.81
C GLU A 141 -25.11 12.88 3.15
N ALA A 142 -26.16 13.17 3.93
CA ALA A 142 -27.21 12.22 4.28
C ALA A 142 -28.04 11.71 3.09
N LYS A 143 -28.04 12.45 1.98
CA LYS A 143 -28.68 12.03 0.73
C LYS A 143 -27.81 11.07 -0.05
N ILE A 144 -26.50 11.30 -0.12
CA ILE A 144 -25.54 10.44 -0.84
C ILE A 144 -25.37 9.12 -0.10
N PHE A 145 -25.15 9.18 1.22
CA PHE A 145 -24.85 8.04 2.08
C PHE A 145 -26.09 7.48 2.80
N GLY A 146 -27.29 7.81 2.31
CA GLY A 146 -28.54 7.27 2.84
C GLY A 146 -28.62 5.75 2.73
N GLY A 147 -29.31 5.12 3.69
CA GLY A 147 -29.57 3.69 3.73
C GLY A 147 -28.36 2.84 4.06
N LEU A 148 -27.35 3.39 4.75
CA LEU A 148 -26.17 2.67 5.17
C LEU A 148 -26.23 2.36 6.67
N PHE A 149 -25.84 1.14 7.03
CA PHE A 149 -25.71 0.69 8.41
C PHE A 149 -24.26 0.25 8.63
N VAL A 150 -23.49 1.03 9.37
CA VAL A 150 -22.08 0.70 9.64
C VAL A 150 -22.02 -0.57 10.48
N ILE A 151 -21.17 -1.52 10.06
CA ILE A 151 -21.02 -2.83 10.70
C ILE A 151 -19.60 -3.06 11.23
N GLY A 152 -18.63 -2.21 10.92
CA GLY A 152 -17.26 -2.34 11.43
C GLY A 152 -16.31 -1.29 10.85
N SER A 153 -15.16 -1.07 11.50
CA SER A 153 -14.10 -0.19 10.99
C SER A 153 -12.94 -0.97 10.40
N GLN A 154 -12.32 -0.38 9.39
CA GLN A 154 -11.06 -0.84 8.79
C GLN A 154 -9.85 -0.05 9.33
N GLY A 155 -10.08 0.99 10.13
CA GLY A 155 -9.09 2.01 10.50
C GLY A 155 -8.97 3.14 9.48
N CYS A 156 -8.16 4.14 9.78
CA CYS A 156 -7.82 5.26 8.87
C CYS A 156 -9.02 5.92 8.17
N GLY A 157 -10.16 6.03 8.85
CA GLY A 157 -11.38 6.64 8.28
C GLY A 157 -12.22 5.73 7.38
N TYR A 158 -11.85 4.45 7.19
CA TYR A 158 -12.61 3.49 6.41
C TYR A 158 -13.54 2.63 7.29
N SER A 159 -14.72 2.35 6.76
CA SER A 159 -15.74 1.50 7.42
C SER A 159 -16.35 0.50 6.45
N HIS A 160 -16.83 -0.60 6.98
CA HIS A 160 -17.76 -1.51 6.31
C HIS A 160 -19.19 -1.08 6.63
N ALA A 161 -20.04 -0.96 5.62
CA ALA A 161 -21.45 -0.67 5.80
C ALA A 161 -22.33 -1.67 5.04
N LEU A 162 -23.48 -1.97 5.62
CA LEU A 162 -24.54 -2.76 5.01
C LEU A 162 -25.57 -1.83 4.36
N ILE A 163 -25.93 -2.12 3.11
CA ILE A 163 -26.99 -1.38 2.44
C ILE A 163 -28.34 -1.88 2.93
N LEU A 164 -29.14 -0.98 3.50
CA LEU A 164 -30.48 -1.27 4.01
C LEU A 164 -31.56 -1.08 2.95
N ASN A 165 -31.44 -0.03 2.13
CA ASN A 165 -32.52 0.43 1.26
C ASN A 165 -32.06 0.57 -0.19
N GLY A 166 -32.72 -0.12 -1.12
CA GLY A 166 -32.50 0.00 -2.56
C GLY A 166 -32.34 -1.35 -3.25
N ILE A 167 -31.88 -1.34 -4.50
CA ILE A 167 -31.70 -2.57 -5.29
C ILE A 167 -30.50 -3.41 -4.82
N TYR A 168 -29.61 -2.81 -4.03
CA TYR A 168 -28.41 -3.45 -3.47
C TYR A 168 -28.56 -3.80 -1.99
N THR A 169 -29.79 -3.76 -1.44
CA THR A 169 -30.06 -4.14 -0.05
C THR A 169 -29.43 -5.50 0.28
N GLY A 170 -28.70 -5.57 1.39
CA GLY A 170 -27.99 -6.76 1.85
C GLY A 170 -26.51 -6.83 1.48
N LYS A 171 -26.06 -6.08 0.46
CA LYS A 171 -24.63 -6.02 0.09
C LYS A 171 -23.83 -5.20 1.11
N VAL A 172 -22.55 -5.56 1.22
CA VAL A 172 -21.56 -4.80 1.99
C VAL A 172 -20.85 -3.83 1.06
N VAL A 173 -20.60 -2.61 1.55
CA VAL A 173 -19.86 -1.56 0.85
C VAL A 173 -18.82 -0.97 1.78
N ASN A 174 -17.60 -0.80 1.27
CA ASN A 174 -16.51 -0.12 1.94
C ASN A 174 -16.59 1.37 1.61
N ILE A 175 -16.57 2.20 2.64
CA ILE A 175 -16.78 3.65 2.57
C ILE A 175 -15.68 4.36 3.35
N SER A 176 -15.33 5.56 2.91
CA SER A 176 -14.33 6.44 3.53
C SER A 176 -15.00 7.72 4.01
N ILE A 177 -14.66 8.18 5.21
CA ILE A 177 -15.06 9.50 5.71
C ILE A 177 -14.40 10.64 4.90
N ASP A 178 -13.31 10.35 4.19
CA ASP A 178 -12.66 11.29 3.27
C ASP A 178 -13.34 11.32 1.88
N HIS A 179 -14.48 10.63 1.74
CA HIS A 179 -15.29 10.58 0.52
C HIS A 179 -14.61 9.93 -0.69
N ASP A 180 -13.68 9.00 -0.46
CA ASP A 180 -13.22 8.09 -1.52
C ASP A 180 -14.38 7.32 -2.13
N LYS A 181 -14.24 6.96 -3.42
CA LYS A 181 -15.27 6.20 -4.15
C LYS A 181 -15.61 4.90 -3.41
N PRO A 182 -16.88 4.66 -3.05
CA PRO A 182 -17.29 3.45 -2.34
C PRO A 182 -16.98 2.19 -3.14
N LYS A 183 -16.51 1.16 -2.43
CA LYS A 183 -16.17 -0.15 -3.01
C LYS A 183 -17.17 -1.20 -2.55
N PHE A 184 -18.01 -1.66 -3.47
CA PHE A 184 -18.98 -2.71 -3.21
C PHE A 184 -18.31 -4.09 -3.16
N SER A 185 -18.78 -4.94 -2.26
CA SER A 185 -18.43 -6.36 -2.24
C SER A 185 -19.03 -7.08 -3.45
N ASP A 186 -18.28 -8.03 -4.01
CA ASP A 186 -18.80 -8.92 -5.06
C ASP A 186 -19.94 -9.80 -4.53
N GLU A 187 -19.83 -10.19 -3.27
CA GLU A 187 -20.78 -11.09 -2.59
C GLU A 187 -22.19 -10.50 -2.57
N ALA A 188 -23.19 -11.38 -2.71
CA ALA A 188 -24.58 -10.96 -2.89
C ALA A 188 -25.18 -10.35 -1.63
N HIS A 189 -24.76 -10.84 -0.47
CA HIS A 189 -25.25 -10.38 0.83
C HIS A 189 -24.23 -10.58 1.96
N PHE A 190 -24.52 -10.01 3.14
CA PHE A 190 -23.67 -10.08 4.33
C PHE A 190 -23.11 -11.47 4.66
N LEU A 191 -23.93 -12.53 4.66
CA LEU A 191 -23.43 -13.88 5.01
C LEU A 191 -22.42 -14.45 4.00
N ASP A 192 -22.55 -14.12 2.71
CA ASP A 192 -21.58 -14.54 1.69
C ASP A 192 -20.26 -13.79 1.89
N TRP A 193 -20.34 -12.49 2.16
CA TRP A 193 -19.18 -11.66 2.48
C TRP A 193 -18.44 -12.13 3.73
N TYR A 194 -19.18 -12.45 4.79
CA TYR A 194 -18.59 -12.97 6.04
C TYR A 194 -18.02 -14.39 5.85
N GLU A 195 -18.73 -15.27 5.13
CA GLU A 195 -18.24 -16.60 4.82
C GLU A 195 -16.97 -16.56 3.96
N ARG A 196 -16.90 -15.63 2.99
CA ARG A 196 -15.69 -15.41 2.20
C ARG A 196 -14.52 -14.94 3.07
N TRP A 197 -14.73 -14.00 4.00
CA TRP A 197 -13.64 -13.59 4.90
C TRP A 197 -13.00 -14.80 5.59
N LEU A 198 -13.82 -15.71 6.10
CA LEU A 198 -13.33 -16.94 6.70
C LEU A 198 -12.61 -17.84 5.70
N ASP A 199 -13.09 -17.96 4.46
CA ASP A 199 -12.39 -18.70 3.41
C ASP A 199 -11.00 -18.12 3.12
N GLU A 200 -10.88 -16.79 3.01
CA GLU A 200 -9.59 -16.13 2.76
C GLU A 200 -8.62 -16.26 3.97
N VAL A 201 -9.15 -16.34 5.20
CA VAL A 201 -8.34 -16.68 6.38
C VAL A 201 -7.85 -18.13 6.31
N ILE A 202 -8.76 -19.08 6.06
CA ILE A 202 -8.45 -20.52 6.03
C ILE A 202 -7.45 -20.85 4.92
N ASP A 203 -7.59 -20.22 3.76
CA ASP A 203 -6.66 -20.37 2.62
C ASP A 203 -5.31 -19.65 2.87
N GLY A 204 -5.21 -18.84 3.93
CA GLY A 204 -4.01 -18.07 4.28
C GLY A 204 -3.78 -16.84 3.40
N ASN A 205 -4.77 -16.42 2.61
CA ASN A 205 -4.68 -15.24 1.73
C ASN A 205 -4.58 -13.93 2.53
N LEU A 206 -5.05 -13.93 3.78
CA LEU A 206 -5.04 -12.77 4.68
C LEU A 206 -3.85 -12.72 5.67
N GLN A 207 -2.92 -13.67 5.62
CA GLN A 207 -1.74 -13.70 6.52
C GLN A 207 -0.65 -12.68 6.11
N ASN A 208 -0.79 -12.03 4.95
CA ASN A 208 0.14 -10.97 4.53
C ASN A 208 -0.30 -9.63 5.15
N THR A 209 0.63 -8.92 5.78
CA THR A 209 0.38 -7.62 6.45
C THR A 209 -0.19 -6.53 5.54
N HIS A 210 -0.11 -6.71 4.21
CA HIS A 210 -0.65 -5.76 3.22
C HIS A 210 -1.98 -6.22 2.58
N ALA A 211 -2.53 -7.36 2.98
CA ALA A 211 -3.77 -7.88 2.40
C ALA A 211 -5.00 -7.17 2.99
N TRP A 212 -5.71 -6.40 2.16
CA TRP A 212 -6.98 -5.75 2.53
C TRP A 212 -8.17 -6.55 2.01
N PHE A 213 -8.96 -7.09 2.94
CA PHE A 213 -10.14 -7.87 2.61
C PHE A 213 -11.25 -6.99 1.97
N GLY A 214 -11.95 -7.54 0.97
CA GLY A 214 -13.17 -6.94 0.41
C GLY A 214 -12.96 -5.93 -0.72
N TYR A 215 -11.72 -5.76 -1.22
CA TYR A 215 -11.43 -4.86 -2.35
C TYR A 215 -11.20 -5.59 -3.68
N GLN A 216 -10.85 -6.87 -3.64
CA GLN A 216 -10.63 -7.70 -4.82
C GLN A 216 -11.75 -8.72 -5.01
N MET A 217 -11.85 -9.26 -6.22
CA MET A 217 -12.84 -10.27 -6.54
C MET A 217 -12.64 -11.57 -5.76
N GLY A 218 -13.74 -12.11 -5.26
CA GLY A 218 -13.78 -13.32 -4.45
C GLY A 218 -13.97 -14.59 -5.25
N GLY A 219 -13.96 -15.69 -4.51
CA GLY A 219 -14.13 -17.04 -5.06
C GLY A 219 -12.83 -17.83 -5.07
N THR A 220 -12.95 -19.09 -5.46
CA THR A 220 -11.81 -19.98 -5.61
C THR A 220 -11.01 -19.63 -6.87
N GLU A 221 -9.76 -20.10 -6.94
CA GLU A 221 -8.93 -19.99 -8.15
C GLU A 221 -9.67 -20.50 -9.40
N SER A 222 -10.40 -21.61 -9.27
CA SER A 222 -11.20 -22.18 -10.36
C SER A 222 -12.36 -21.26 -10.77
N ASP A 223 -13.07 -20.66 -9.81
CA ASP A 223 -14.19 -19.77 -10.11
C ASP A 223 -13.72 -18.53 -10.88
N LEU A 224 -12.61 -17.94 -10.43
CA LEU A 224 -11.97 -16.79 -11.07
C LEU A 224 -11.52 -17.14 -12.49
N MET A 225 -10.82 -18.27 -12.68
CA MET A 225 -10.39 -18.71 -14.01
C MET A 225 -11.55 -19.05 -14.94
N GLN A 226 -12.66 -19.60 -14.43
CA GLN A 226 -13.87 -19.80 -15.24
C GLN A 226 -14.48 -18.48 -15.68
N ARG A 227 -14.59 -17.50 -14.78
CA ARG A 227 -15.09 -16.15 -15.11
C ARG A 227 -14.19 -15.49 -16.14
N TYR A 228 -12.86 -15.62 -16.01
CA TYR A 228 -11.87 -15.06 -16.93
C TYR A 228 -12.08 -15.56 -18.36
N LYS A 229 -12.29 -16.87 -18.52
CA LYS A 229 -12.53 -17.52 -19.83
C LYS A 229 -13.86 -17.10 -20.48
N ASN A 230 -14.86 -16.80 -19.67
CA ASN A 230 -16.22 -16.54 -20.14
C ASN A 230 -16.48 -15.07 -20.48
N THR A 231 -15.58 -14.16 -20.12
CA THR A 231 -15.73 -12.72 -20.44
C THR A 231 -14.82 -12.29 -21.58
N GLN A 232 -15.28 -11.30 -22.35
CA GLN A 232 -14.47 -10.57 -23.33
C GLN A 232 -14.17 -9.14 -22.87
N ASP A 233 -14.73 -8.72 -21.73
CA ASP A 233 -14.49 -7.39 -21.15
C ASP A 233 -13.11 -7.36 -20.49
N HIS A 234 -12.22 -6.51 -21.03
CA HIS A 234 -10.85 -6.38 -20.52
C HIS A 234 -10.78 -5.84 -19.09
N GLN A 235 -11.68 -4.92 -18.70
CA GLN A 235 -11.72 -4.38 -17.35
C GLN A 235 -12.17 -5.45 -16.36
N LEU A 236 -13.17 -6.25 -16.73
CA LEU A 236 -13.58 -7.37 -15.91
C LEU A 236 -12.47 -8.43 -15.79
N LYS A 237 -11.73 -8.70 -16.87
CA LYS A 237 -10.55 -9.57 -16.82
C LYS A 237 -9.49 -9.04 -15.86
N TYR A 238 -9.21 -7.74 -15.88
CA TYR A 238 -8.27 -7.13 -14.94
C TYR A 238 -8.69 -7.36 -13.49
N GLN A 239 -9.95 -7.10 -13.14
CA GLN A 239 -10.48 -7.32 -11.79
C GLN A 239 -10.39 -8.80 -11.35
N ILE A 240 -10.54 -9.73 -12.29
CA ILE A 240 -10.36 -11.16 -12.03
C ILE A 240 -8.88 -11.47 -11.75
N LEU A 241 -7.96 -10.90 -12.52
CA LEU A 241 -6.53 -11.05 -12.31
C LEU A 241 -6.08 -10.44 -10.97
N GLU A 242 -6.67 -9.32 -10.54
CA GLU A 242 -6.47 -8.77 -9.18
C GLU A 242 -6.94 -9.76 -8.10
N GLY A 243 -8.09 -10.42 -8.30
CA GLY A 243 -8.57 -11.48 -7.42
C GLY A 243 -7.62 -12.69 -7.35
N LEU A 244 -7.01 -13.08 -8.48
CA LEU A 244 -5.98 -14.13 -8.51
C LEU A 244 -4.69 -13.67 -7.81
N ASN A 245 -4.29 -12.40 -7.97
CA ASN A 245 -3.10 -11.86 -7.32
C ASN A 245 -3.23 -11.79 -5.79
N PHE A 246 -4.46 -11.68 -5.30
CA PHE A 246 -4.76 -11.74 -3.87
C PHE A 246 -4.53 -13.12 -3.25
N LYS A 247 -4.52 -14.18 -4.06
CA LYS A 247 -4.29 -15.55 -3.56
C LYS A 247 -2.83 -15.73 -3.13
N LYS A 248 -2.63 -16.47 -2.04
CA LYS A 248 -1.32 -16.83 -1.48
C LYS A 248 -0.47 -17.60 -2.48
N SER A 249 -1.09 -18.50 -3.23
CA SER A 249 -0.45 -19.30 -4.27
C SER A 249 -1.43 -19.58 -5.40
N LEU A 250 -0.91 -19.75 -6.61
CA LEU A 250 -1.66 -20.20 -7.78
C LEU A 250 -1.14 -21.54 -8.28
N THR A 251 -2.02 -22.38 -8.84
CA THR A 251 -1.59 -23.64 -9.44
C THR A 251 -0.79 -23.41 -10.73
N GLN A 252 0.05 -24.38 -11.05
CA GLN A 252 0.84 -24.38 -12.28
C GLN A 252 -0.02 -24.40 -13.54
N ASP A 253 -1.18 -25.05 -13.48
CA ASP A 253 -2.16 -25.08 -14.57
C ASP A 253 -2.77 -23.68 -14.83
N THR A 254 -3.14 -22.95 -13.78
CA THR A 254 -3.62 -21.57 -13.89
C THR A 254 -2.58 -20.65 -14.54
N LEU A 255 -1.33 -20.69 -14.06
CA LEU A 255 -0.25 -19.89 -14.64
C LEU A 255 -0.01 -20.23 -16.12
N GLN A 256 -0.04 -21.52 -16.48
CA GLN A 256 0.09 -21.95 -17.87
C GLN A 256 -1.05 -21.43 -18.75
N GLN A 257 -2.29 -21.49 -18.26
CA GLN A 257 -3.45 -21.01 -19.00
C GLN A 257 -3.42 -19.49 -19.18
N LEU A 258 -3.09 -18.73 -18.14
CA LEU A 258 -2.96 -17.27 -18.22
C LEU A 258 -1.91 -16.88 -19.28
N LEU A 259 -0.76 -17.55 -19.32
CA LEU A 259 0.26 -17.32 -20.35
C LEU A 259 -0.22 -17.66 -21.77
N ALA A 260 -1.07 -18.68 -21.91
CA ALA A 260 -1.65 -19.02 -23.21
C ALA A 260 -2.61 -17.94 -23.72
N TYR A 261 -3.34 -17.26 -22.82
CA TYR A 261 -4.22 -16.14 -23.17
C TYR A 261 -3.48 -14.80 -23.30
N CYS A 262 -2.32 -14.65 -22.66
CA CYS A 262 -1.58 -13.40 -22.58
C CYS A 262 -1.41 -12.67 -23.93
N PRO A 263 -1.02 -13.33 -25.06
CA PRO A 263 -0.83 -12.63 -26.33
C PRO A 263 -2.09 -11.93 -26.89
N ASP A 264 -3.27 -12.41 -26.53
CA ASP A 264 -4.56 -11.90 -27.02
C ASP A 264 -5.16 -10.81 -26.11
N GLU A 265 -4.51 -10.51 -24.98
CA GLU A 265 -4.97 -9.50 -24.02
C GLU A 265 -4.52 -8.08 -24.38
N ASN A 266 -5.18 -7.09 -23.76
CA ASN A 266 -4.68 -5.71 -23.78
C ASN A 266 -3.39 -5.57 -22.93
N ASN A 267 -2.66 -4.47 -23.10
CA ASN A 267 -1.36 -4.28 -22.44
C ASN A 267 -1.45 -4.38 -20.89
N GLU A 268 -2.52 -3.86 -20.30
CA GLU A 268 -2.72 -3.87 -18.85
C GLU A 268 -2.88 -5.30 -18.30
N ASN A 269 -3.74 -6.11 -18.92
CA ASN A 269 -3.93 -7.52 -18.56
C ASN A 269 -2.67 -8.35 -18.84
N GLN A 270 -1.95 -8.07 -19.93
CA GLN A 270 -0.66 -8.72 -20.21
C GLN A 270 0.33 -8.50 -19.07
N ILE A 271 0.48 -7.26 -18.62
CA ILE A 271 1.39 -6.91 -17.52
C ILE A 271 0.95 -7.59 -16.22
N MET A 272 -0.35 -7.61 -15.92
CA MET A 272 -0.87 -8.27 -14.72
C MET A 272 -0.65 -9.80 -14.76
N ILE A 273 -0.86 -10.45 -15.91
CA ILE A 273 -0.53 -11.87 -16.10
C ILE A 273 0.95 -12.13 -15.86
N LEU A 274 1.83 -11.32 -16.46
CA LEU A 274 3.27 -11.47 -16.29
C LEU A 274 3.72 -11.19 -14.85
N SER A 275 3.05 -10.28 -14.13
CA SER A 275 3.22 -10.07 -12.69
C SER A 275 2.88 -11.34 -11.89
N LEU A 276 1.72 -11.96 -12.15
CA LEU A 276 1.30 -13.20 -11.50
C LEU A 276 2.30 -14.33 -11.73
N VAL A 277 2.73 -14.50 -12.99
CA VAL A 277 3.71 -15.55 -13.34
C VAL A 277 5.05 -15.26 -12.68
N SER A 278 5.53 -14.02 -12.69
CA SER A 278 6.80 -13.65 -12.03
C SER A 278 6.75 -13.92 -10.52
N LYS A 279 5.62 -13.63 -9.87
CA LYS A 279 5.41 -13.83 -8.43
C LYS A 279 5.35 -15.31 -8.03
N HIS A 280 4.77 -16.18 -8.86
CA HIS A 280 4.46 -17.57 -8.49
C HIS A 280 5.30 -18.64 -9.24
N ASP A 281 5.96 -18.28 -10.33
CA ASP A 281 6.88 -19.13 -11.11
C ASP A 281 7.88 -18.27 -11.90
N ALA A 282 8.89 -17.76 -11.19
CA ALA A 282 9.93 -16.90 -11.74
C ALA A 282 10.67 -17.54 -12.93
N GLN A 283 10.95 -18.84 -12.89
CA GLN A 283 11.58 -19.56 -13.99
C GLN A 283 10.74 -19.50 -15.28
N ARG A 284 9.42 -19.65 -15.17
CA ARG A 284 8.52 -19.53 -16.32
C ARG A 284 8.41 -18.11 -16.85
N ALA A 285 8.60 -17.10 -16.01
CA ALA A 285 8.55 -15.69 -16.40
C ALA A 285 9.76 -15.24 -17.24
N VAL A 286 10.93 -15.89 -17.10
CA VAL A 286 12.20 -15.50 -17.75
C VAL A 286 12.07 -15.09 -19.23
N PRO A 287 11.54 -15.91 -20.16
CA PRO A 287 11.47 -15.54 -21.57
C PRO A 287 10.59 -14.31 -21.83
N TYR A 288 9.58 -14.08 -21.01
CA TYR A 288 8.68 -12.93 -21.14
C TYR A 288 9.31 -11.66 -20.58
N LEU A 289 10.02 -11.76 -19.45
CA LEU A 289 10.77 -10.65 -18.87
C LEU A 289 11.91 -10.20 -19.81
N GLU A 290 12.60 -11.14 -20.47
CA GLU A 290 13.60 -10.84 -21.51
C GLU A 290 13.00 -10.09 -22.72
N GLU A 291 11.76 -10.39 -23.08
CA GLU A 291 11.07 -9.66 -24.14
C GLU A 291 10.60 -8.27 -23.67
N LEU A 292 10.14 -8.16 -22.42
CA LEU A 292 9.80 -6.87 -21.82
C LEU A 292 11.03 -5.96 -21.69
N LEU A 293 12.24 -6.48 -21.42
CA LEU A 293 13.45 -5.66 -21.40
C LEU A 293 13.69 -4.94 -22.74
N LYS A 294 13.28 -5.54 -23.86
CA LYS A 294 13.42 -4.96 -25.21
C LYS A 294 12.30 -3.98 -25.54
N THR A 295 11.08 -4.25 -25.07
CA THR A 295 9.86 -3.57 -25.54
C THR A 295 9.29 -2.58 -24.53
N GLN A 296 9.41 -2.87 -23.23
CA GLN A 296 8.83 -2.14 -22.10
C GLN A 296 9.77 -2.19 -20.88
N LEU A 297 10.96 -1.59 -21.01
CA LEU A 297 12.04 -1.68 -20.02
C LEU A 297 11.61 -1.30 -18.59
N ASN A 298 10.83 -0.23 -18.41
CA ASN A 298 10.30 0.19 -17.11
C ASN A 298 9.51 -0.93 -16.41
N THR A 299 8.60 -1.58 -17.15
CA THR A 299 7.80 -2.69 -16.64
C THR A 299 8.69 -3.88 -16.29
N ALA A 300 9.66 -4.22 -17.16
CA ALA A 300 10.57 -5.32 -16.93
C ALA A 300 11.35 -5.16 -15.61
N VAL A 301 11.99 -4.00 -15.40
CA VAL A 301 12.79 -3.77 -14.19
C VAL A 301 11.95 -3.77 -12.91
N LYS A 302 10.70 -3.31 -12.97
CA LYS A 302 9.76 -3.38 -11.85
C LYS A 302 9.42 -4.82 -11.48
N LEU A 303 9.02 -5.63 -12.47
CA LEU A 303 8.68 -7.04 -12.24
C LEU A 303 9.88 -7.85 -11.75
N ILE A 304 11.06 -7.63 -12.34
CA ILE A 304 12.31 -8.27 -11.89
C ILE A 304 12.62 -7.89 -10.44
N HIS A 305 12.55 -6.60 -10.11
CA HIS A 305 12.84 -6.14 -8.75
C HIS A 305 11.88 -6.73 -7.70
N TRP A 306 10.57 -6.74 -8.00
CA TRP A 306 9.54 -7.14 -7.05
C TRP A 306 9.45 -8.65 -6.82
N TYR A 307 9.69 -9.46 -7.85
CA TYR A 307 9.36 -10.88 -7.80
C TYR A 307 10.52 -11.83 -8.07
N ILE A 308 11.61 -11.35 -8.67
CA ILE A 308 12.71 -12.21 -9.06
C ILE A 308 13.85 -12.14 -8.04
N GLU A 309 14.05 -13.25 -7.36
CA GLU A 309 15.18 -13.49 -6.44
C GLU A 309 16.20 -14.49 -6.99
N GLU A 310 15.84 -15.19 -8.06
CA GLU A 310 16.62 -16.25 -8.69
C GLU A 310 17.46 -15.70 -9.85
N ASP A 311 18.60 -16.35 -10.10
CA ASP A 311 19.52 -16.02 -11.22
C ASP A 311 19.85 -14.53 -11.33
N LEU A 312 20.06 -13.88 -10.18
CA LEU A 312 20.43 -12.45 -10.11
C LEU A 312 21.61 -12.07 -11.02
N PRO A 313 22.69 -12.88 -11.15
CA PRO A 313 23.79 -12.56 -12.06
C PRO A 313 23.35 -12.39 -13.52
N HIS A 314 22.42 -13.22 -14.00
CA HIS A 314 21.84 -13.08 -15.34
C HIS A 314 21.12 -11.73 -15.47
N TRP A 315 20.20 -11.43 -14.56
CA TRP A 315 19.42 -10.19 -14.61
C TRP A 315 20.28 -8.95 -14.48
N ILE A 316 21.25 -8.93 -13.55
CA ILE A 316 22.22 -7.85 -13.41
C ILE A 316 22.96 -7.61 -14.73
N SER A 317 23.42 -8.68 -15.39
CA SER A 317 24.07 -8.56 -16.70
C SER A 317 23.14 -7.97 -17.76
N ARG A 318 21.86 -8.38 -17.80
CA ARG A 318 20.88 -7.79 -18.72
C ARG A 318 20.63 -6.31 -18.40
N ILE A 319 20.47 -5.95 -17.12
CA ILE A 319 20.26 -4.55 -16.72
C ILE A 319 21.41 -3.67 -17.18
N TYR A 320 22.67 -4.11 -17.02
CA TYR A 320 23.81 -3.34 -17.51
C TYR A 320 23.85 -3.16 -19.04
N GLU A 321 23.31 -4.11 -19.80
CA GLU A 321 23.19 -3.97 -21.27
C GLU A 321 22.19 -2.87 -21.65
N TYR A 322 21.06 -2.77 -20.95
CA TYR A 322 20.02 -1.77 -21.25
C TYR A 322 20.23 -0.42 -20.57
N LEU A 323 21.03 -0.37 -19.51
CA LEU A 323 21.26 0.83 -18.70
C LEU A 323 21.62 2.09 -19.51
N PRO A 324 22.47 2.04 -20.56
CA PRO A 324 22.78 3.21 -21.38
C PRO A 324 21.58 3.80 -22.15
N HIS A 325 20.51 3.02 -22.32
CA HIS A 325 19.30 3.43 -23.03
C HIS A 325 18.23 4.00 -22.10
N VAL A 326 18.42 3.93 -20.77
CA VAL A 326 17.49 4.48 -19.79
C VAL A 326 17.56 6.00 -19.78
N GLN A 327 16.42 6.67 -19.87
CA GLN A 327 16.32 8.14 -19.90
C GLN A 327 15.40 8.71 -18.81
N ASP A 328 14.51 7.90 -18.23
CA ASP A 328 13.59 8.30 -17.17
C ASP A 328 14.08 7.87 -15.78
N GLU A 329 13.78 8.70 -14.79
CA GLU A 329 14.18 8.49 -13.40
C GLU A 329 13.69 7.17 -12.80
N GLU A 330 12.48 6.74 -13.18
CA GLU A 330 11.82 5.62 -12.51
C GLU A 330 12.44 4.30 -12.96
N THR A 331 12.60 4.10 -14.26
CA THR A 331 13.30 2.94 -14.83
C THR A 331 14.72 2.85 -14.28
N PHE A 332 15.42 3.98 -14.19
CA PHE A 332 16.79 4.02 -13.68
C PHE A 332 16.86 3.62 -12.19
N ARG A 333 15.92 4.11 -11.38
CA ARG A 333 15.83 3.79 -9.95
C ARG A 333 15.57 2.31 -9.71
N PHE A 334 14.64 1.70 -10.43
CA PHE A 334 14.38 0.26 -10.33
C PHE A 334 15.54 -0.59 -10.86
N ALA A 335 16.19 -0.18 -11.96
CA ALA A 335 17.42 -0.81 -12.43
C ALA A 335 18.50 -0.79 -11.33
N CYS A 336 18.69 0.36 -10.67
CA CYS A 336 19.61 0.49 -9.55
C CYS A 336 19.29 -0.44 -8.38
N TYR A 337 18.01 -0.62 -8.01
CA TYR A 337 17.62 -1.57 -6.96
C TYR A 337 17.99 -3.03 -7.30
N ILE A 338 17.96 -3.40 -8.58
CA ILE A 338 18.42 -4.72 -9.02
C ILE A 338 19.95 -4.81 -8.92
N LEU A 339 20.67 -3.79 -9.40
CA LEU A 339 22.14 -3.75 -9.37
C LEU A 339 22.70 -3.80 -7.95
N GLN A 340 22.00 -3.24 -6.96
CA GLN A 340 22.40 -3.30 -5.54
C GLN A 340 22.49 -4.72 -4.99
N LYS A 341 21.83 -5.70 -5.64
CA LYS A 341 21.90 -7.12 -5.28
C LYS A 341 23.17 -7.81 -5.82
N ASP A 342 24.01 -7.13 -6.60
CA ASP A 342 25.31 -7.65 -7.07
C ASP A 342 26.27 -7.82 -5.89
N GLU A 343 26.71 -9.05 -5.61
CA GLU A 343 27.66 -9.35 -4.53
C GLU A 343 29.01 -8.64 -4.70
N GLN A 344 29.43 -8.36 -5.93
CA GLN A 344 30.70 -7.66 -6.18
C GLN A 344 30.60 -6.18 -5.79
N GLN A 345 29.40 -5.59 -5.89
CA GLN A 345 29.13 -4.18 -5.65
C GLN A 345 30.15 -3.28 -6.36
N GLN A 346 30.41 -3.54 -7.64
CA GLN A 346 31.33 -2.77 -8.48
C GLN A 346 30.57 -2.04 -9.59
N PHE A 347 30.01 -0.88 -9.25
CA PHE A 347 29.12 -0.11 -10.13
C PHE A 347 29.85 0.76 -11.17
N GLN A 348 30.90 0.26 -11.83
CA GLN A 348 31.72 1.07 -12.75
C GLN A 348 30.90 1.66 -13.92
N GLN A 349 29.89 0.93 -14.40
CA GLN A 349 28.99 1.39 -15.46
C GLN A 349 28.05 2.52 -15.02
N LEU A 350 27.88 2.76 -13.71
CA LEU A 350 27.08 3.87 -13.20
C LEU A 350 27.84 5.20 -13.15
N LYS A 351 29.18 5.20 -13.29
CA LYS A 351 30.01 6.42 -13.23
C LYS A 351 29.54 7.56 -14.15
N PRO A 352 29.15 7.32 -15.42
CA PRO A 352 28.66 8.40 -16.28
C PRO A 352 27.40 9.09 -15.76
N PHE A 353 26.57 8.40 -14.97
CA PHE A 353 25.27 8.90 -14.53
C PHE A 353 25.36 9.94 -13.41
N VAL A 354 26.52 10.12 -12.77
CA VAL A 354 26.73 11.22 -11.81
C VAL A 354 26.69 12.60 -12.46
N GLN A 355 26.84 12.65 -13.79
CA GLN A 355 26.76 13.86 -14.62
C GLN A 355 25.50 13.89 -15.48
N HIS A 356 24.53 13.00 -15.25
CA HIS A 356 23.29 12.96 -16.02
C HIS A 356 22.53 14.29 -15.86
N PRO A 357 21.87 14.84 -16.91
CA PRO A 357 21.12 16.10 -16.81
C PRO A 357 19.97 16.03 -15.80
N ASP A 358 19.31 14.87 -15.70
CA ASP A 358 18.27 14.61 -14.71
C ASP A 358 18.85 14.46 -13.30
N PHE A 359 18.33 15.27 -12.37
CA PHE A 359 18.71 15.29 -10.97
C PHE A 359 18.38 13.99 -10.22
N GLU A 360 17.22 13.37 -10.47
CA GLU A 360 16.78 12.17 -9.75
C GLU A 360 17.60 10.93 -10.17
N ILE A 361 18.09 10.91 -11.41
CA ILE A 361 19.05 9.90 -11.90
C ILE A 361 20.40 10.06 -11.18
N ARG A 362 20.91 11.29 -11.04
CA ARG A 362 22.14 11.54 -10.25
C ARG A 362 21.95 11.07 -8.81
N LYS A 363 20.83 11.44 -8.17
CA LYS A 363 20.50 11.05 -6.79
C LYS A 363 20.43 9.54 -6.62
N SER A 364 19.75 8.83 -7.51
CA SER A 364 19.67 7.35 -7.53
C SER A 364 21.03 6.69 -7.73
N THR A 365 21.92 7.32 -8.52
CA THR A 365 23.30 6.86 -8.71
C THR A 365 24.08 6.91 -7.40
N PHE A 366 24.04 8.04 -6.69
CA PHE A 366 24.74 8.16 -5.39
C PHE A 366 24.11 7.29 -4.30
N TYR A 367 22.78 7.16 -4.28
CA TYR A 367 22.12 6.19 -3.40
C TYR A 367 22.68 4.78 -3.63
N THR A 368 22.85 4.37 -4.89
CA THR A 368 23.44 3.07 -5.22
C THR A 368 24.91 2.98 -4.82
N PHE A 369 25.69 4.06 -4.94
CA PHE A 369 27.07 4.11 -4.47
C PHE A 369 27.23 3.95 -2.95
N SER A 370 26.18 4.16 -2.16
CA SER A 370 26.23 3.89 -0.71
C SER A 370 26.55 2.42 -0.41
N PHE A 371 26.13 1.51 -1.29
CA PHE A 371 26.35 0.06 -1.22
C PHE A 371 27.73 -0.38 -1.75
N LEU A 372 28.60 0.52 -2.21
CA LEU A 372 29.96 0.13 -2.63
C LEU A 372 30.78 -0.43 -1.45
N ASN A 373 31.35 -1.62 -1.64
CA ASN A 373 32.33 -2.24 -0.72
C ASN A 373 33.61 -1.39 -0.58
N ASP A 374 34.13 -0.88 -1.70
CA ASP A 374 35.25 0.08 -1.73
C ASP A 374 34.85 1.32 -2.54
N LYS A 375 34.78 2.45 -1.85
CA LYS A 375 34.40 3.74 -2.44
C LYS A 375 35.59 4.49 -3.05
N LYS A 376 36.84 4.08 -2.78
CA LYS A 376 38.04 4.78 -3.27
C LYS A 376 38.12 4.86 -4.81
N PRO A 377 37.77 3.81 -5.57
CA PRO A 377 37.78 3.88 -7.04
C PRO A 377 36.74 4.85 -7.63
N TYR A 378 35.85 5.40 -6.79
CA TYR A 378 34.76 6.32 -7.14
C TYR A 378 34.98 7.72 -6.55
N GLU A 379 36.18 8.03 -6.05
CA GLU A 379 36.48 9.33 -5.42
C GLU A 379 36.16 10.50 -6.34
N THR A 380 36.50 10.42 -7.62
CA THR A 380 36.24 11.47 -8.61
C THR A 380 34.75 11.76 -8.72
N GLU A 381 33.93 10.72 -8.72
CA GLU A 381 32.48 10.81 -8.80
C GLU A 381 31.88 11.44 -7.53
N PHE A 382 32.35 11.05 -6.34
CA PHE A 382 31.95 11.70 -5.07
C PHE A 382 32.35 13.18 -5.02
N LEU A 383 33.57 13.52 -5.47
CA LEU A 383 34.01 14.92 -5.56
C LEU A 383 33.11 15.74 -6.48
N HIS A 384 32.66 15.16 -7.60
CA HIS A 384 31.70 15.80 -8.49
C HIS A 384 30.34 16.01 -7.82
N GLY A 385 29.82 15.01 -7.10
CA GLY A 385 28.56 15.12 -6.37
C GLY A 385 28.59 16.21 -5.29
N LEU A 386 29.72 16.38 -4.59
CA LEU A 386 29.91 17.42 -3.58
C LEU A 386 29.90 18.84 -4.16
N ASP A 387 30.13 19.01 -5.46
CA ASP A 387 30.05 20.29 -6.16
C ASP A 387 28.61 20.69 -6.57
N SER A 388 27.63 19.83 -6.27
CA SER A 388 26.22 20.11 -6.54
C SER A 388 25.73 21.38 -5.82
N ASN A 389 24.88 22.14 -6.52
CA ASN A 389 24.11 23.24 -5.92
C ASN A 389 22.71 22.81 -5.46
N GLU A 390 22.31 21.58 -5.77
CA GLU A 390 21.01 21.03 -5.40
C GLU A 390 21.10 20.40 -3.99
N PRO A 391 20.39 20.95 -2.97
CA PRO A 391 20.49 20.51 -1.58
C PRO A 391 20.27 19.02 -1.38
N SER A 392 19.19 18.48 -1.95
CA SER A 392 18.80 17.08 -1.82
C SER A 392 19.84 16.11 -2.41
N LEU A 393 20.50 16.46 -3.53
CA LEU A 393 21.60 15.63 -4.08
C LEU A 393 22.85 15.73 -3.20
N LEU A 394 23.18 16.92 -2.71
CA LEU A 394 24.32 17.09 -1.82
C LEU A 394 24.15 16.25 -0.54
N ILE A 395 22.95 16.26 0.05
CA ILE A 395 22.60 15.40 1.20
C ILE A 395 22.81 13.92 0.85
N GLN A 396 22.29 13.47 -0.30
CA GLN A 396 22.43 12.09 -0.74
C GLN A 396 23.91 11.68 -0.94
N VAL A 397 24.74 12.56 -1.51
CA VAL A 397 26.18 12.33 -1.71
C VAL A 397 26.90 12.19 -0.36
N LEU A 398 26.62 13.10 0.59
CA LEU A 398 27.20 13.08 1.93
C LEU A 398 26.82 11.80 2.69
N GLN A 399 25.58 11.34 2.55
CA GLN A 399 25.12 10.07 3.15
C GLN A 399 25.81 8.86 2.50
N ALA A 400 25.92 8.86 1.16
CA ALA A 400 26.47 7.75 0.41
C ALA A 400 27.99 7.59 0.57
N MET A 401 28.72 8.64 0.97
CA MET A 401 30.18 8.61 1.01
C MET A 401 30.78 8.09 2.33
N GLN A 402 29.96 7.60 3.25
CA GLN A 402 30.42 7.06 4.53
C GLN A 402 31.56 6.04 4.32
N GLY A 403 32.66 6.21 5.08
CA GLY A 403 33.89 5.41 4.96
C GLY A 403 34.89 5.87 3.90
N LEU A 404 34.56 6.84 3.04
CA LEU A 404 35.49 7.41 2.05
C LEU A 404 36.34 8.53 2.66
N LYS A 405 37.46 8.14 3.28
CA LYS A 405 38.42 9.05 3.92
C LYS A 405 39.59 9.39 3.01
N THR A 406 39.60 10.59 2.44
CA THR A 406 40.72 11.07 1.60
C THR A 406 40.97 12.57 1.77
N ARG A 407 42.15 13.05 1.38
CA ARG A 407 42.51 14.47 1.47
C ARG A 407 41.67 15.33 0.51
N ALA A 408 41.32 14.79 -0.66
CA ALA A 408 40.51 15.50 -1.64
C ALA A 408 39.08 15.73 -1.12
N ILE A 409 38.46 14.69 -0.52
CA ILE A 409 37.16 14.82 0.14
C ILE A 409 37.24 15.83 1.29
N LEU A 410 38.27 15.73 2.15
CA LEU A 410 38.45 16.66 3.27
C LEU A 410 38.52 18.13 2.82
N LYS A 411 39.24 18.40 1.73
CA LYS A 411 39.33 19.74 1.13
C LYS A 411 37.97 20.26 0.64
N LYS A 412 37.14 19.39 0.06
CA LYS A 412 35.77 19.74 -0.35
C LYS A 412 34.86 19.98 0.86
N LEU A 413 34.93 19.14 1.89
CA LEU A 413 34.18 19.33 3.13
C LEU A 413 34.53 20.68 3.79
N GLN A 414 35.82 21.07 3.81
CA GLN A 414 36.25 22.36 4.32
C GLN A 414 35.59 23.53 3.56
N ALA A 415 35.49 23.44 2.23
CA ALA A 415 34.79 24.44 1.43
C ALA A 415 33.26 24.44 1.66
N LEU A 416 32.66 23.26 1.86
CA LEU A 416 31.23 23.13 2.14
C LEU A 416 30.84 23.70 3.50
N VAL A 417 31.68 23.55 4.53
CA VAL A 417 31.46 24.17 5.85
C VAL A 417 31.42 25.70 5.76
N VAL A 418 32.22 26.29 4.89
CA VAL A 418 32.18 27.74 4.63
C VAL A 418 30.92 28.13 3.87
N LYS A 419 30.50 27.31 2.89
CA LYS A 419 29.29 27.54 2.09
C LYS A 419 28.01 27.36 2.91
N PHE A 420 28.00 26.41 3.84
CA PHE A 420 26.88 26.00 4.68
C PHE A 420 27.32 26.04 6.16
N PRO A 421 27.39 27.24 6.75
CA PRO A 421 27.87 27.39 8.11
C PRO A 421 26.92 26.71 9.10
N TYR A 422 27.50 25.96 10.04
CA TYR A 422 26.76 25.37 11.15
C TYR A 422 26.17 26.49 12.03
N GLN A 423 24.85 26.53 12.11
CA GLN A 423 24.14 27.42 13.03
C GLN A 423 23.70 26.61 14.24
N ASP A 424 24.28 26.92 15.40
CA ASP A 424 23.77 26.43 16.68
C ASP A 424 22.52 27.26 17.02
N ILE A 425 21.35 26.73 16.69
CA ILE A 425 20.07 27.40 16.98
C ILE A 425 19.72 27.08 18.43
N GLU A 426 19.87 28.07 19.31
CA GLU A 426 19.38 27.97 20.69
C GLU A 426 17.86 27.71 20.67
N PRO A 427 17.37 26.75 21.46
CA PRO A 427 15.92 26.52 21.58
C PRO A 427 15.23 27.78 22.10
N ASP A 428 13.96 27.96 21.74
CA ASP A 428 13.16 29.04 22.30
C ASP A 428 12.96 28.85 23.82
N GLU A 429 12.33 29.84 24.45
CA GLU A 429 11.99 29.85 25.87
C GLU A 429 11.12 28.66 26.34
N ASN A 430 10.58 27.86 25.41
CA ASN A 430 9.80 26.63 25.67
C ASN A 430 10.55 25.33 25.29
N GLY A 431 11.81 25.41 24.85
CA GLY A 431 12.56 24.24 24.39
C GLY A 431 12.25 23.80 22.94
N LEU A 432 11.42 24.56 22.21
CA LEU A 432 11.05 24.29 20.83
C LEU A 432 12.03 24.96 19.85
N ARG A 433 12.38 24.22 18.80
CA ARG A 433 13.20 24.70 17.69
C ARG A 433 12.28 24.95 16.49
N TYR A 434 12.24 26.19 16.02
CA TYR A 434 11.52 26.55 14.80
C TYR A 434 12.49 26.64 13.63
N TYR A 435 12.17 25.96 12.54
CA TYR A 435 12.89 26.06 11.28
C TYR A 435 11.99 26.78 10.27
N SER A 436 12.55 27.72 9.50
CA SER A 436 11.90 28.21 8.27
C SER A 436 12.16 27.21 7.13
N ALA A 437 11.29 27.22 6.11
CA ALA A 437 11.43 26.34 4.93
C ALA A 437 12.79 26.46 4.22
N ASP A 438 13.48 27.60 4.34
CA ASP A 438 14.83 27.81 3.78
C ASP A 438 15.97 27.32 4.72
N THR A 439 15.67 27.06 6.01
CA THR A 439 16.66 26.56 6.98
C THR A 439 16.68 25.04 7.14
N ASP A 440 15.62 24.33 6.75
CA ASP A 440 15.57 22.87 6.87
C ASP A 440 16.71 22.22 6.09
N ASP A 441 16.85 22.54 4.80
CA ASP A 441 17.92 22.01 3.95
C ASP A 441 19.33 22.36 4.49
N LEU A 442 19.52 23.57 5.01
CA LEU A 442 20.79 23.99 5.62
C LEU A 442 21.14 23.16 6.85
N VAL A 443 20.14 22.90 7.72
CA VAL A 443 20.31 22.09 8.92
C VAL A 443 20.61 20.64 8.54
N TYR A 444 19.90 20.09 7.56
CA TYR A 444 20.15 18.72 7.07
C TYR A 444 21.53 18.61 6.42
N ILE A 445 21.93 19.54 5.56
CA ILE A 445 23.27 19.56 4.96
C ILE A 445 24.34 19.65 6.05
N SER A 446 24.22 20.61 6.97
CA SER A 446 25.20 20.82 8.04
C SER A 446 25.31 19.60 8.97
N SER A 447 24.19 18.95 9.26
CA SER A 447 24.14 17.70 10.03
C SER A 447 24.85 16.54 9.31
N ASN A 448 24.61 16.38 8.01
CA ASN A 448 25.30 15.35 7.22
C ASN A 448 26.80 15.64 7.08
N ILE A 449 27.20 16.90 6.88
CA ILE A 449 28.61 17.31 6.92
C ILE A 449 29.23 16.92 8.26
N SER A 450 28.57 17.22 9.39
CA SER A 450 29.05 16.83 10.73
C SER A 450 29.28 15.33 10.85
N ASN A 451 28.39 14.51 10.29
CA ASN A 451 28.53 13.06 10.34
C ASN A 451 29.75 12.57 9.56
N VAL A 452 30.01 13.14 8.38
CA VAL A 452 31.23 12.83 7.62
C VAL A 452 32.48 13.39 8.31
N LEU A 453 32.42 14.54 8.99
CA LEU A 453 33.58 15.09 9.71
C LEU A 453 34.01 14.26 10.91
N LYS A 454 33.06 13.62 11.61
CA LYS A 454 33.36 12.71 12.73
C LYS A 454 34.31 11.58 12.32
N GLU A 455 34.21 11.12 11.08
CA GLU A 455 35.11 10.12 10.52
C GLU A 455 36.57 10.60 10.44
N TYR A 456 36.80 11.91 10.35
CA TYR A 456 38.12 12.53 10.39
C TYR A 456 38.53 12.97 11.81
N ASN A 457 37.72 12.69 12.84
CA ASN A 457 37.84 13.27 14.18
C ASN A 457 37.81 14.81 14.17
N LEU A 458 36.99 15.39 13.30
CA LEU A 458 36.81 16.83 13.15
C LEU A 458 35.35 17.24 13.40
N ASN A 459 35.14 18.53 13.63
CA ASN A 459 33.84 19.19 13.62
C ASN A 459 33.90 20.43 12.72
N HIS A 460 32.79 21.17 12.64
CA HIS A 460 32.66 22.37 11.81
C HIS A 460 33.69 23.47 12.14
N ASP A 461 34.13 23.57 13.39
CA ASP A 461 35.13 24.56 13.80
C ASP A 461 36.54 24.08 13.49
N SER A 462 36.87 22.85 13.90
CA SER A 462 38.23 22.31 13.81
C SER A 462 38.67 22.15 12.36
N ILE A 463 37.77 21.82 11.43
CA ILE A 463 38.12 21.68 10.01
C ILE A 463 38.56 23.01 9.38
N GLN A 464 38.09 24.16 9.88
CA GLN A 464 38.48 25.47 9.34
C GLN A 464 39.93 25.84 9.67
N HIS A 465 40.52 25.19 10.68
CA HIS A 465 41.86 25.50 11.19
C HIS A 465 42.94 24.49 10.78
N ILE A 466 42.59 23.46 10.01
CA ILE A 466 43.55 22.47 9.51
C ILE A 466 44.02 22.80 8.09
N ASN A 467 45.20 22.31 7.74
CA ASN A 467 45.66 22.23 6.36
C ASN A 467 45.42 20.81 5.82
N PRO A 468 44.47 20.61 4.88
CA PRO A 468 44.17 19.29 4.33
C PRO A 468 45.38 18.57 3.69
N GLU A 469 46.36 19.32 3.19
CA GLU A 469 47.55 18.75 2.51
C GLU A 469 48.52 18.07 3.51
N THR A 470 48.56 18.58 4.74
CA THR A 470 49.42 18.07 5.81
C THR A 470 48.64 17.32 6.89
N PHE A 471 47.34 17.11 6.70
CA PHE A 471 46.49 16.41 7.66
C PHE A 471 46.89 14.94 7.74
N GLU A 472 47.13 14.46 8.96
CA GLU A 472 47.40 13.07 9.28
C GLU A 472 46.08 12.38 9.65
N PHE A 473 45.78 11.27 8.97
CA PHE A 473 44.63 10.45 9.31
C PHE A 473 44.96 9.70 10.61
N ASN A 474 44.36 10.12 11.72
CA ASN A 474 44.42 9.33 12.94
C ASN A 474 43.73 7.97 12.69
N PRO A 475 44.37 6.85 13.07
CA PRO A 475 43.87 5.50 12.82
C PRO A 475 42.52 5.22 13.49
#